data_AF-A0AAW2WAU1-F1
#
_entry.id   AF-A0AAW2WAU1-F1
#
_cell.length_a   1.000
_cell.length_b   1.000
_cell.length_c   1.000
_cell.angle_alpha   90.00
_cell.angle_beta   90.00
_cell.angle_gamma   90.00
#
_symmetry.space_group_name_H-M   'P 1'
#
loop_
_entity.id
_entity.type
_entity.pdbx_description
1 polymer ?
#
loop_
_entity_poly.entity_id
_entity_poly.type
_entity_poly.pdbx_seq_one_letter_code
_entity_poly.pdbx_strand_id
1 'polypeptide(L)'
;MGKGKGKVGSKPNKANDVCIHCREKGHWKRECHKLLSSAGTFVIEVNMITNSASWVLDTGCGAHICNDLQVSERSRKLSRDEVVLKLCDGKAVAAEAVGVVHLVVSDQVRIELKDCYYVPSMIKNIISISFWTMLVLSL
;
A
#
# COMPACT_ATOMS: atom_id res chain seq x y z
N MET A 1 15.80 -45.08 -19.19
CA MET A 1 15.61 -44.10 -18.10
C MET A 1 16.46 -42.86 -18.35
N GLY A 2 15.84 -41.73 -18.72
CA GLY A 2 16.51 -40.42 -18.75
C GLY A 2 16.22 -39.67 -17.45
N LYS A 3 17.24 -39.21 -16.72
CA LYS A 3 17.09 -38.29 -15.59
C LYS A 3 17.69 -36.94 -15.98
N GLY A 4 16.82 -35.99 -16.33
CA GLY A 4 17.18 -34.59 -16.55
C GLY A 4 17.43 -33.88 -15.23
N LYS A 5 18.61 -33.25 -15.09
CA LYS A 5 18.97 -32.38 -13.97
C LYS A 5 18.38 -30.99 -14.23
N GLY A 6 17.51 -30.52 -13.33
CA GLY A 6 17.00 -29.14 -13.33
C GLY A 6 18.13 -28.15 -13.09
N LYS A 7 18.27 -27.16 -13.98
CA LYS A 7 19.23 -26.06 -13.84
C LYS A 7 18.70 -25.07 -12.79
N VAL A 8 19.45 -24.92 -11.70
CA VAL A 8 19.28 -23.82 -10.74
C VAL A 8 19.60 -22.52 -11.48
N GLY A 9 18.62 -21.64 -11.62
CA GLY A 9 18.81 -20.31 -12.23
C GLY A 9 19.75 -19.46 -11.39
N SER A 10 20.91 -19.10 -11.96
CA SER A 10 21.84 -18.14 -11.38
C SER A 10 21.16 -16.78 -11.23
N LYS A 11 21.20 -16.18 -10.03
CA LYS A 11 20.76 -14.79 -9.84
C LYS A 11 21.65 -13.88 -10.69
N PRO A 12 21.09 -12.88 -11.40
CA PRO A 12 21.89 -11.95 -12.19
C PRO A 12 22.90 -11.21 -11.29
N ASN A 13 24.16 -11.19 -11.71
CA ASN A 13 25.22 -10.48 -10.99
C ASN A 13 25.11 -8.98 -11.28
N LYS A 14 24.61 -8.21 -10.30
CA LYS A 14 24.40 -6.76 -10.40
C LYS A 14 25.55 -5.93 -9.86
N ALA A 15 26.68 -6.54 -9.48
CA ALA A 15 27.78 -5.86 -8.80
C ALA A 15 28.33 -4.64 -9.57
N ASN A 16 28.26 -4.67 -10.91
CA ASN A 16 28.72 -3.59 -11.78
C ASN A 16 27.61 -2.67 -12.29
N ASP A 17 26.34 -3.00 -12.05
CA ASP A 17 25.23 -2.19 -12.52
C ASP A 17 25.12 -0.91 -11.70
N VAL A 18 24.97 0.23 -12.39
CA VAL A 18 24.83 1.56 -11.77
C VAL A 18 23.36 1.92 -11.67
N CYS A 19 22.92 2.29 -10.47
CA CYS A 19 21.59 2.78 -10.23
C CYS A 19 21.36 4.14 -10.93
N ILE A 20 20.34 4.22 -11.78
CA ILE A 20 20.01 5.45 -12.51
C ILE A 20 19.50 6.61 -11.62
N HIS A 21 19.14 6.33 -10.36
CA HIS A 21 18.70 7.34 -9.39
C HIS A 21 19.86 7.90 -8.56
N CYS A 22 20.54 7.05 -7.76
CA CYS A 22 21.60 7.50 -6.87
C CYS A 22 23.02 7.40 -7.44
N ARG A 23 23.18 6.84 -8.65
CA ARG A 23 24.48 6.63 -9.32
C ARG A 23 25.46 5.72 -8.60
N GLU A 24 25.02 4.95 -7.61
CA GLU A 24 25.83 3.93 -6.92
C GLU A 24 25.71 2.56 -7.60
N LYS A 25 26.74 1.72 -7.43
CA LYS A 25 26.79 0.37 -8.01
C LYS A 25 26.05 -0.66 -7.15
N GLY A 26 25.78 -1.83 -7.72
CA GLY A 26 25.32 -3.01 -6.98
C GLY A 26 23.80 -3.16 -6.87
N HIS A 27 23.02 -2.24 -7.43
CA HIS A 27 21.56 -2.29 -7.39
C HIS A 27 20.92 -1.51 -8.55
N TRP A 28 19.67 -1.85 -8.89
CA TRP A 28 18.88 -1.09 -9.87
C TRP A 28 17.97 -0.06 -9.18
N LYS A 29 17.40 0.89 -9.95
CA LYS A 29 16.51 1.95 -9.43
C LYS A 29 15.43 1.43 -8.48
N ARG A 30 14.83 0.27 -8.79
CA ARG A 30 13.74 -0.34 -7.99
C ARG A 30 14.21 -0.85 -6.61
N GLU A 31 15.51 -0.98 -6.41
CA GLU A 31 16.17 -1.48 -5.20
C GLU A 31 16.97 -0.37 -4.50
N CYS A 32 16.82 0.90 -4.92
CA CYS A 32 17.59 2.02 -4.42
C CYS A 32 17.10 2.47 -3.04
N HIS A 33 17.91 2.22 -2.01
CA HIS A 33 17.61 2.65 -0.64
C HIS A 33 17.41 4.17 -0.53
N LYS A 34 18.17 4.97 -1.31
CA LYS A 34 18.03 6.43 -1.31
C LYS A 34 16.71 6.91 -1.92
N LEU A 35 16.16 6.17 -2.88
CA LEU A 35 14.83 6.46 -3.44
C LEU A 35 13.74 6.21 -2.39
N LEU A 36 13.88 5.13 -1.60
CA LEU A 36 12.97 4.85 -0.49
C LEU A 36 13.09 5.91 0.62
N SER A 37 14.28 6.44 0.90
CA SER A 37 14.48 7.46 1.94
C SER A 37 14.11 8.87 1.50
N SER A 38 14.04 9.17 0.19
CA SER A 38 13.71 10.50 -0.34
C SER A 38 12.20 10.70 -0.58
N ALA A 39 11.38 9.68 -0.40
CA ALA A 39 9.93 9.83 -0.38
C ALA A 39 9.54 10.43 0.98
N GLY A 40 9.62 11.76 1.10
CA GLY A 40 9.02 12.47 2.23
C GLY A 40 7.51 12.26 2.18
N THR A 41 7.02 11.29 2.95
CA THR A 41 5.58 11.06 3.08
C THR A 41 4.98 12.21 3.87
N PHE A 42 4.18 13.04 3.21
CA PHE A 42 3.33 13.99 3.90
C PHE A 42 2.11 13.24 4.42
N VAL A 43 1.97 13.20 5.74
CA VAL A 43 0.86 12.57 6.46
C VAL A 43 0.01 13.69 7.06
N ILE A 44 -1.24 13.82 6.61
CA ILE A 44 -2.20 14.77 7.16
C ILE A 44 -3.23 13.99 7.97
N GLU A 45 -3.29 14.21 9.27
CA GLU A 45 -4.34 13.64 10.11
C GLU A 45 -5.62 14.46 9.94
N VAL A 46 -6.70 13.80 9.50
CA VAL A 46 -8.02 14.41 9.39
C VAL A 46 -8.89 13.86 10.51
N ASN A 47 -9.11 14.68 11.54
CA ASN A 47 -10.04 14.35 12.60
C ASN A 47 -11.47 14.68 12.17
N MET A 48 -12.14 13.71 11.55
CA MET A 48 -13.55 13.83 11.18
C MET A 48 -14.41 13.82 12.44
N ILE A 49 -15.26 14.83 12.64
CA ILE A 49 -16.21 14.93 13.77
C ILE A 49 -17.42 14.00 13.52
N THR A 50 -17.17 12.77 13.10
CA THR A 50 -18.16 11.71 13.00
C THR A 50 -17.67 10.52 13.83
N ASN A 51 -18.57 10.00 14.66
CA ASN A 51 -18.29 9.23 15.87
C ASN A 51 -17.81 7.79 15.62
N SER A 52 -16.75 7.55 14.82
CA SER A 52 -16.27 6.16 14.69
C SER A 52 -14.78 5.94 14.39
N ALA A 53 -14.05 6.82 13.69
CA ALA A 53 -12.60 6.64 13.54
C ALA A 53 -11.89 7.87 12.93
N SER A 54 -10.69 8.19 13.43
CA SER A 54 -9.82 9.20 12.80
C SER A 54 -9.17 8.64 11.52
N TRP A 55 -9.24 9.38 10.41
CA TRP A 55 -8.66 8.99 9.12
C TRP A 55 -7.42 9.83 8.81
N VAL A 56 -6.41 9.18 8.26
CA VAL A 56 -5.16 9.81 7.85
C VAL A 56 -5.12 9.85 6.33
N LEU A 57 -4.94 11.04 5.77
CA LEU A 57 -4.63 11.22 4.36
C LEU A 57 -3.13 10.99 4.16
N ASP A 58 -2.79 9.96 3.39
CA ASP A 58 -1.41 9.53 3.21
C ASP A 58 -1.05 9.49 1.71
N THR A 59 -0.06 10.31 1.34
CA THR A 59 0.48 10.38 -0.03
C THR A 59 1.44 9.25 -0.38
N GLY A 60 2.04 8.62 0.64
CA GLY A 60 2.97 7.49 0.49
C GLY A 60 2.31 6.13 0.61
N CYS A 61 1.06 6.05 1.06
CA CYS A 61 0.32 4.80 1.11
C CYS A 61 -0.23 4.44 -0.28
N GLY A 62 -0.09 3.17 -0.67
CA GLY A 62 -0.58 2.65 -1.95
C GLY A 62 -2.00 2.08 -1.92
N ALA A 63 -2.67 2.09 -0.77
CA ALA A 63 -4.00 1.50 -0.63
C ALA A 63 -4.82 2.19 0.47
N HIS A 64 -6.15 2.14 0.34
CA HIS A 64 -7.03 2.53 1.45
C HIS A 64 -7.02 1.44 2.52
N ILE A 65 -6.90 1.82 3.79
CA ILE A 65 -6.81 0.89 4.92
C ILE A 65 -7.84 1.30 5.96
N CYS A 66 -8.62 0.33 6.44
CA CYS A 66 -9.47 0.50 7.62
C CYS A 66 -9.13 -0.53 8.69
N ASN A 67 -9.26 -0.14 9.96
CA ASN A 67 -9.05 -0.99 11.12
C ASN A 67 -10.34 -1.40 11.83
N ASP A 68 -11.46 -0.78 11.44
CA ASP A 68 -12.79 -1.15 11.87
C ASP A 68 -13.59 -1.58 10.65
N LEU A 69 -14.21 -2.76 10.77
CA LEU A 69 -15.07 -3.31 9.75
C LEU A 69 -16.43 -2.63 9.88
N GLN A 70 -16.52 -1.37 9.43
CA GLN A 70 -17.81 -0.74 9.18
C GLN A 70 -18.47 -1.50 8.04
N VAL A 71 -19.25 -2.51 8.38
CA VAL A 71 -19.71 -3.57 7.48
C VAL A 71 -20.46 -2.97 6.30
N SER A 72 -19.77 -2.88 5.17
CA SER A 72 -20.36 -2.75 3.85
C SER A 72 -20.75 -4.15 3.36
N GLU A 73 -21.96 -4.29 2.84
CA GLU A 73 -22.51 -5.53 2.28
C GLU A 73 -21.66 -6.08 1.11
N ARG A 74 -20.75 -5.27 0.54
CA ARG A 74 -19.88 -5.63 -0.58
C ARG A 74 -18.47 -6.06 -0.17
N SER A 75 -18.25 -6.39 1.10
CA SER A 75 -16.95 -6.89 1.56
C SER A 75 -16.69 -8.34 1.12
N ARG A 76 -15.45 -8.62 0.74
CA ARG A 76 -14.94 -9.95 0.41
C ARG A 76 -13.85 -10.31 1.39
N LYS A 77 -13.98 -11.46 2.06
CA LYS A 77 -12.91 -12.01 2.90
C LYS A 77 -11.71 -12.41 2.05
N LEU A 78 -10.53 -12.13 2.57
CA LEU A 78 -9.25 -12.46 1.95
C LEU A 78 -8.64 -13.67 2.65
N SER A 79 -7.93 -14.49 1.90
CA SER A 79 -7.06 -15.52 2.51
C SER A 79 -5.77 -14.88 3.04
N ARG A 80 -5.11 -15.55 3.99
CA ARG A 80 -3.99 -15.00 4.78
C ARG A 80 -2.83 -14.44 3.94
N ASP A 81 -2.62 -14.98 2.75
CA ASP A 81 -1.48 -14.63 1.88
C ASP A 81 -1.93 -13.94 0.58
N GLU A 82 -3.22 -13.63 0.45
CA GLU A 82 -3.75 -13.00 -0.77
C GLU A 82 -3.31 -11.55 -0.91
N VAL A 83 -3.40 -10.80 0.20
CA VAL A 83 -2.96 -9.40 0.26
C VAL A 83 -2.18 -9.17 1.53
N VAL A 84 -0.91 -8.80 1.36
CA VAL A 84 0.01 -8.49 2.45
C VAL A 84 0.56 -7.09 2.24
N LEU A 85 0.30 -6.20 3.19
CA LEU A 85 0.80 -4.84 3.20
C LEU A 85 2.17 -4.80 3.86
N LYS A 86 3.11 -4.06 3.26
CA LYS A 86 4.43 -3.79 3.85
C LYS A 86 4.42 -2.43 4.51
N LEU A 87 4.74 -2.40 5.79
CA LEU A 87 4.82 -1.19 6.60
C LEU A 87 6.18 -0.50 6.45
N CYS A 88 6.25 0.76 6.86
CA CYS A 88 7.50 1.55 6.80
C CYS A 88 8.60 0.98 7.71
N ASP A 89 8.25 0.27 8.78
CA ASP A 89 9.19 -0.41 9.68
C ASP A 89 9.69 -1.77 9.14
N GLY A 90 9.30 -2.13 7.92
CA GLY A 90 9.66 -3.39 7.27
C GLY A 90 8.80 -4.58 7.68
N LYS A 91 7.85 -4.42 8.62
CA LYS A 91 6.91 -5.49 8.95
C LYS A 91 5.88 -5.71 7.85
N ALA A 92 5.32 -6.90 7.83
CA ALA A 92 4.27 -7.30 6.91
C ALA A 92 2.99 -7.59 7.70
N VAL A 93 1.85 -7.08 7.23
CA VAL A 93 0.53 -7.31 7.82
C VAL A 93 -0.42 -7.82 6.75
N ALA A 94 -1.14 -8.90 7.04
CA ALA A 94 -2.14 -9.44 6.13
C ALA A 94 -3.44 -8.65 6.24
N ALA A 95 -4.08 -8.37 5.10
CA ALA A 95 -5.44 -7.86 5.09
C ALA A 95 -6.43 -9.02 5.23
N GLU A 96 -7.47 -8.84 6.04
CA GLU A 96 -8.48 -9.88 6.32
C GLU A 96 -9.67 -9.78 5.38
N ALA A 97 -9.96 -8.59 4.86
CA ALA A 97 -11.03 -8.37 3.89
C ALA A 97 -10.70 -7.18 2.98
N VAL A 98 -11.37 -7.10 1.84
CA VAL A 98 -11.41 -5.95 0.95
C VAL A 98 -12.86 -5.56 0.68
N GLY A 99 -13.16 -4.28 0.63
CA GLY A 99 -14.52 -3.82 0.39
C GLY A 99 -14.61 -2.34 0.02
N VAL A 100 -15.80 -1.80 0.22
CA VAL A 100 -16.11 -0.38 0.00
C VAL A 100 -16.40 0.29 1.33
N VAL A 101 -15.77 1.42 1.62
CA VAL A 101 -16.04 2.23 2.81
C VAL A 101 -16.63 3.57 2.40
N HIS A 102 -17.72 3.97 3.04
CA HIS A 102 -18.37 5.27 2.82
C HIS A 102 -18.04 6.22 3.96
N LEU A 103 -17.33 7.29 3.66
CA LEU A 103 -17.03 8.35 4.60
C LEU A 103 -18.01 9.49 4.43
N VAL A 104 -18.66 9.89 5.53
CA VAL A 104 -19.52 11.08 5.55
C VAL A 104 -18.67 12.25 6.02
N VAL A 105 -18.38 13.18 5.11
CA VAL A 105 -17.57 14.37 5.41
C VAL A 105 -18.44 15.52 5.91
N SER A 106 -19.62 15.66 5.31
CA SER A 106 -20.71 16.55 5.71
C SER A 106 -22.02 15.98 5.20
N ASP A 107 -23.16 16.58 5.57
CA ASP A 107 -24.50 16.11 5.16
C ASP A 107 -24.63 15.88 3.63
N GLN A 108 -23.90 16.68 2.86
CA GLN A 108 -23.92 16.68 1.40
C GLN A 108 -22.71 15.98 0.77
N VAL A 109 -21.62 15.76 1.51
CA VAL A 109 -20.38 15.20 0.98
C VAL A 109 -20.16 13.80 1.53
N ARG A 110 -20.26 12.81 0.63
CA ARG A 110 -19.94 11.40 0.89
C ARG A 110 -18.79 10.97 -0.03
N ILE A 111 -17.76 10.39 0.55
CA ILE A 111 -16.62 9.83 -0.18
C ILE A 111 -16.75 8.31 -0.16
N GLU A 112 -16.73 7.69 -1.35
CA GLU A 112 -16.69 6.24 -1.50
C GLU A 112 -15.24 5.78 -1.74
N LEU A 113 -14.69 5.01 -0.80
CA LEU A 113 -13.38 4.37 -0.93
C LEU A 113 -13.58 2.94 -1.40
N LYS A 114 -13.26 2.67 -2.66
CA LYS A 114 -13.23 1.31 -3.23
C LYS A 114 -11.91 0.62 -2.88
N ASP A 115 -11.93 -0.71 -2.92
CA ASP A 115 -10.76 -1.55 -2.64
C ASP A 115 -10.06 -1.20 -1.31
N CYS A 116 -10.86 -0.90 -0.27
CA CYS A 116 -10.38 -0.60 1.06
C CYS A 116 -10.07 -1.90 1.80
N TYR A 117 -8.84 -2.03 2.28
CA TYR A 117 -8.37 -3.23 2.98
C TYR A 117 -8.59 -3.12 4.47
N TYR A 118 -9.26 -4.13 5.01
CA TYR A 118 -9.46 -4.26 6.44
C TYR A 118 -8.25 -4.94 7.08
N VAL A 119 -7.61 -4.22 8.01
CA VAL A 119 -6.42 -4.64 8.74
C VAL A 119 -6.58 -4.27 10.21
N PRO A 120 -7.13 -5.17 11.06
CA PRO A 120 -7.47 -4.84 12.45
C PRO A 120 -6.26 -4.50 13.32
N SER A 121 -5.06 -4.92 12.92
CA SER A 121 -3.82 -4.59 13.63
C SER A 121 -3.36 -3.14 13.42
N MET A 122 -3.97 -2.40 12.51
CA MET A 122 -3.62 -0.99 12.25
C MET A 122 -4.28 -0.06 13.28
N ILE A 123 -3.53 0.92 13.76
CA ILE A 123 -4.00 1.87 14.79
C ILE A 123 -4.86 2.99 14.17
N LYS A 124 -4.59 3.35 12.91
CA LYS A 124 -5.25 4.44 12.20
C LYS A 124 -5.79 3.95 10.86
N ASN A 125 -6.92 4.52 10.44
CA ASN A 125 -7.42 4.36 9.09
C ASN A 125 -6.64 5.26 8.14
N ILE A 126 -6.43 4.80 6.90
CA ILE A 126 -5.63 5.50 5.90
C ILE A 126 -6.44 5.66 4.61
N ILE A 127 -6.52 6.89 4.13
CA ILE A 127 -6.93 7.22 2.77
C ILE A 127 -5.65 7.41 1.96
N SER A 128 -5.36 6.47 1.06
CA SER A 128 -4.32 6.65 0.07
C SER A 128 -4.67 7.79 -0.89
N ILE A 129 -3.83 8.82 -0.95
CA ILE A 129 -3.92 9.89 -1.96
C ILE A 129 -3.23 9.46 -3.26
N SER A 130 -2.27 8.53 -3.20
CA SER A 130 -1.50 8.11 -4.39
C SER A 130 -2.39 7.47 -5.47
N PHE A 131 -3.57 6.96 -5.08
CA PHE A 131 -4.61 6.49 -6.01
C PHE A 131 -5.18 7.62 -6.90
N TRP A 132 -5.14 8.88 -6.46
CA TRP A 132 -5.60 10.05 -7.22
C TRP A 132 -4.52 10.64 -8.14
N THR A 133 -3.23 10.43 -7.85
CA THR A 133 -2.12 10.96 -8.66
C THR A 133 -1.75 10.10 -9.87
N MET A 134 -2.18 8.84 -9.92
CA MET A 134 -1.91 7.93 -11.06
C MET A 134 -2.79 8.20 -12.30
N LEU A 135 -3.85 9.00 -12.18
CA LEU A 135 -4.72 9.35 -13.32
C LEU A 135 -4.23 10.58 -14.10
N VAL A 136 -3.36 11.42 -13.51
CA VAL A 136 -2.87 12.67 -14.15
C VAL A 136 -1.63 12.41 -15.03
N LEU A 137 -1.03 11.22 -14.98
CA LEU A 137 0.09 10.83 -15.86
C LEU A 137 -0.35 10.14 -17.15
N SER A 138 -1.66 10.05 -17.40
CA SER A 138 -2.26 9.48 -18.62
C SER A 138 -3.06 10.50 -19.45
N LEU A 139 -2.88 11.81 -19.20
CA LEU A 139 -3.36 12.89 -20.06
C LEU A 139 -2.17 13.69 -20.61
#